data_AF-A0A846DE58-F1
#
_entry.id   AF-A0A846DE58-F1
#
_cell.length_a   1.000
_cell.length_b   1.000
_cell.length_c   1.000
_cell.angle_alpha   90.00
_cell.angle_beta   90.00
_cell.angle_gamma   90.00
#
_symmetry.space_group_name_H-M   'P 1'
#
loop_
_entity.id
_entity.type
_entity.pdbx_description
1 polymer ?
#
loop_
_entity_poly.entity_id
_entity_poly.type
_entity_poly.pdbx_seq_one_letter_code
_entity_poly.pdbx_strand_id
1 'polypeptide(L)'
;MALFPYWKGEFSRNWRNSKEIILTIINAKPNDLTLWERLSRFFYNYFELGQQAYFTGFSWFYVIISLIFLSLVLIIGIYKFKGNKTLLYFIGFTSLLYLYAASNYDGIYFIHYKLIILLIPIIFASLSLAYLDISQKGENIITYLIIGCIIFSIVINLKLDYKYLSSKYAKQRLMTPADIVQIFNQLPAKSTICTFDPKPLGWLSYAQPYKYIDKYITKKELNILSKRKLCQSGNYVIYPNYYMLQRNDHLFPDFTIKENQLLHKKSTLFLETPVAKVYLLK
;
A
#
# COMPACT_ATOMS: atom_id res chain seq x y z
N MET A 1 -2.11 18.41 12.56
CA MET A 1 -1.10 18.00 13.56
C MET A 1 -0.15 16.87 13.12
N ALA A 2 -0.40 16.15 12.00
CA ALA A 2 0.41 14.99 11.59
C ALA A 2 1.91 15.29 11.33
N LEU A 3 2.27 16.53 10.95
CA LEU A 3 3.65 16.91 10.66
C LEU A 3 4.43 17.43 11.89
N PHE A 4 3.77 17.63 13.03
CA PHE A 4 4.41 18.21 14.22
C PHE A 4 5.60 17.37 14.75
N PRO A 5 5.55 16.02 14.79
CA PRO A 5 6.70 15.22 15.18
C PRO A 5 7.88 15.34 14.20
N TYR A 6 7.60 15.49 12.90
CA TYR A 6 8.61 15.71 11.86
C TYR A 6 9.32 17.05 12.08
N TRP A 7 8.55 18.14 12.24
CA TRP A 7 9.11 19.46 12.49
C TRP A 7 9.91 19.53 13.79
N LYS A 8 9.41 18.92 14.88
CA LYS A 8 10.16 18.80 16.14
C LYS A 8 11.49 18.06 15.93
N GLY A 9 11.48 16.99 15.13
CA GLY A 9 12.69 16.26 14.74
C GLY A 9 13.67 17.11 13.93
N GLU A 10 13.20 17.89 12.96
CA GLU A 10 14.03 18.77 12.13
C GLU A 10 14.73 19.86 12.93
N PHE A 11 14.01 20.55 13.83
CA PHE A 11 14.63 21.55 14.69
C PHE A 11 15.68 20.95 15.62
N SER A 12 15.40 19.77 16.21
CA SER A 12 16.37 19.09 17.09
C SER A 12 17.64 18.59 16.36
N ARG A 13 17.56 18.43 15.04
CA ARG A 13 18.65 17.89 14.20
C ARG A 13 19.27 18.94 13.29
N ASN A 14 19.07 20.23 13.56
CA ASN A 14 19.58 21.35 12.75
C ASN A 14 19.34 21.18 11.25
N TRP A 15 18.10 20.81 10.90
CA TRP A 15 17.67 20.65 9.51
C TRP A 15 18.42 19.56 8.73
N ARG A 16 19.08 18.62 9.41
CA ARG A 16 19.89 17.58 8.75
C ARG A 16 19.07 16.70 7.80
N ASN A 17 17.86 16.33 8.19
CA ASN A 17 16.97 15.53 7.34
C ASN A 17 16.56 16.32 6.09
N SER A 18 16.19 17.59 6.25
CA SER A 18 15.85 18.48 5.13
C SER A 18 17.05 18.71 4.21
N LYS A 19 18.26 18.88 4.77
CA LYS A 19 19.51 19.00 4.00
C LYS A 19 19.81 17.71 3.24
N GLU A 20 19.65 16.54 3.86
CA GLU A 20 19.85 15.25 3.18
C GLU A 20 18.80 15.02 2.09
N ILE A 21 17.54 15.42 2.29
CA ILE A 21 16.50 15.38 1.25
C ILE A 21 16.87 16.30 0.09
N ILE A 22 17.26 17.55 0.36
CA ILE A 22 17.68 18.51 -0.66
C ILE A 22 18.92 18.01 -1.40
N LEU A 23 19.94 17.50 -0.69
CA LEU A 23 21.12 16.90 -1.30
C LEU A 23 20.77 15.66 -2.12
N THR A 24 19.81 14.85 -1.67
CA THR A 24 19.31 13.70 -2.43
C THR A 24 18.58 14.14 -3.69
N ILE A 25 17.84 15.26 -3.66
CA ILE A 25 17.17 15.83 -4.83
C ILE A 25 18.19 16.44 -5.81
N ILE A 26 19.18 17.17 -5.30
CA ILE A 26 20.24 17.81 -6.12
C ILE A 26 21.17 16.76 -6.73
N ASN A 27 21.53 15.74 -5.96
CA ASN A 27 22.43 14.66 -6.38
C ASN A 27 21.68 13.46 -6.98
N ALA A 28 20.34 13.49 -6.99
CA ALA A 28 19.58 12.56 -7.80
C ALA A 28 20.01 12.83 -9.23
N LYS A 29 20.84 11.92 -9.77
CA LYS A 29 21.10 11.90 -11.20
C LYS A 29 19.72 11.92 -11.84
N PRO A 30 19.41 12.88 -12.74
CA PRO A 30 18.23 12.72 -13.55
C PRO A 30 18.36 11.33 -14.15
N ASN A 31 17.36 10.46 -13.92
CA ASN A 31 17.33 9.23 -14.68
C ASN A 31 17.53 9.60 -16.16
N ASP A 32 18.30 8.81 -16.90
CA ASP A 32 18.58 8.97 -18.34
C ASP A 32 17.30 8.76 -19.19
N LEU A 33 16.21 9.37 -18.76
CA LEU A 33 14.90 9.32 -19.37
C LEU A 33 14.80 10.45 -20.37
N THR A 34 14.46 10.07 -21.58
CA THR A 34 14.06 10.98 -22.66
C THR A 34 12.85 11.81 -22.24
N LEU A 35 12.66 12.95 -22.92
CA LEU A 35 11.49 13.81 -22.69
C LEU A 35 10.17 13.06 -22.89
N TRP A 36 10.14 12.12 -23.85
CA TRP A 36 8.95 11.31 -24.10
C TRP A 36 8.64 10.34 -22.96
N GLU A 37 9.66 9.69 -22.40
CA GLU A 37 9.48 8.80 -21.25
C GLU A 37 9.00 9.58 -20.03
N ARG A 38 9.50 10.78 -19.79
CA ARG A 38 9.03 11.64 -18.69
C ARG A 38 7.57 12.04 -18.86
N LEU A 39 7.17 12.39 -20.07
CA LEU A 39 5.79 12.77 -20.36
C LEU A 39 4.84 11.55 -20.32
N SER A 40 5.27 10.39 -20.81
CA SER A 40 4.53 9.14 -20.63
C SER A 40 4.35 8.81 -19.13
N ARG A 41 5.43 8.93 -18.35
CA ARG A 41 5.41 8.75 -16.89
C ARG A 41 4.55 9.77 -16.16
N PHE A 42 4.45 10.99 -16.66
CA PHE A 42 3.57 12.02 -16.11
C PHE A 42 2.11 11.54 -16.14
N PHE A 43 1.64 11.07 -17.30
CA PHE A 43 0.28 10.55 -17.43
C PHE A 43 0.10 9.24 -16.68
N TYR A 44 1.08 8.34 -16.78
CA TYR A 44 1.08 7.08 -16.05
C TYR A 44 0.91 7.32 -14.55
N ASN A 45 1.69 8.22 -13.93
CA ASN A 45 1.56 8.51 -12.51
C ASN A 45 0.17 9.06 -12.14
N TYR A 46 -0.43 9.94 -12.95
CA TYR A 46 -1.78 10.43 -12.66
C TYR A 46 -2.82 9.31 -12.66
N PHE A 47 -2.84 8.49 -13.72
CA PHE A 47 -3.83 7.44 -13.88
C PHE A 47 -3.58 6.23 -12.98
N GLU A 48 -2.31 5.85 -12.78
CA GLU A 48 -1.93 4.77 -11.88
C GLU A 48 -2.28 5.13 -10.43
N LEU A 49 -1.94 6.33 -9.96
CA LEU A 49 -2.27 6.75 -8.60
C LEU A 49 -3.77 6.89 -8.40
N GLY A 50 -4.47 7.48 -9.39
CA GLY A 50 -5.93 7.57 -9.34
C GLY A 50 -6.59 6.19 -9.34
N GLN A 51 -6.10 5.24 -10.13
CA GLN A 51 -6.61 3.87 -10.14
C GLN A 51 -6.36 3.19 -8.79
N GLN A 52 -5.14 3.28 -8.25
CA GLN A 52 -4.78 2.67 -6.97
C GLN A 52 -5.55 3.26 -5.78
N ALA A 53 -5.95 4.53 -5.82
CA ALA A 53 -6.70 5.16 -4.73
C ALA A 53 -8.22 5.03 -4.88
N TYR A 54 -8.76 5.20 -6.09
CA TYR A 54 -10.19 5.32 -6.32
C TYR A 54 -10.84 4.02 -6.82
N PHE A 55 -10.12 3.20 -7.58
CA PHE A 55 -10.67 1.99 -8.19
C PHE A 55 -9.73 0.81 -7.95
N THR A 56 -9.51 0.49 -6.67
CA THR A 56 -8.54 -0.52 -6.21
C THR A 56 -8.81 -1.90 -6.84
N GLY A 57 -7.75 -2.55 -7.31
CA GLY A 57 -7.78 -3.90 -7.87
C GLY A 57 -7.03 -4.03 -9.20
N PHE A 58 -6.97 -5.25 -9.75
CA PHE A 58 -6.11 -5.57 -10.91
C PHE A 58 -6.88 -5.95 -12.18
N SER A 59 -8.19 -5.75 -12.21
CA SER A 59 -8.98 -6.02 -13.41
C SER A 59 -8.82 -4.89 -14.41
N TRP A 60 -8.67 -5.23 -15.70
CA TRP A 60 -8.74 -4.26 -16.80
C TRP A 60 -9.99 -3.38 -16.74
N PHE A 61 -11.09 -3.92 -16.19
CA PHE A 61 -12.31 -3.16 -15.93
C PHE A 61 -12.08 -1.94 -15.04
N TYR A 62 -11.35 -2.08 -13.93
CA TYR A 62 -11.05 -0.96 -13.03
C TYR A 62 -10.10 0.05 -13.66
N VAL A 63 -9.15 -0.42 -14.47
CA VAL A 63 -8.25 0.44 -15.25
C VAL A 63 -9.07 1.30 -16.21
N ILE A 64 -9.96 0.70 -16.99
CA ILE A 64 -10.79 1.41 -17.97
C ILE A 64 -11.71 2.43 -17.29
N ILE A 65 -12.42 2.03 -16.23
CA ILE A 65 -13.30 2.96 -15.49
C ILE A 65 -12.51 4.11 -14.88
N SER A 66 -11.32 3.83 -14.32
CA SER A 66 -10.44 4.87 -13.78
C SER A 66 -10.01 5.86 -14.86
N LEU A 67 -9.56 5.37 -16.03
CA LEU A 67 -9.19 6.23 -17.17
C LEU A 67 -10.35 7.13 -17.59
N ILE A 68 -11.56 6.57 -17.73
CA ILE A 68 -12.76 7.32 -18.11
C ILE A 68 -13.09 8.37 -17.06
N PHE A 69 -13.22 7.97 -15.79
CA PHE A 69 -13.60 8.87 -14.70
C PHE A 69 -12.59 10.01 -14.52
N LEU A 70 -11.30 9.70 -14.43
CA LEU A 70 -10.24 10.66 -14.18
C LEU A 70 -10.08 11.66 -15.33
N SER A 71 -10.26 11.21 -16.58
CA SER A 71 -10.25 12.09 -17.75
C SER A 71 -11.50 12.97 -17.78
N LEU A 72 -12.67 12.38 -17.50
CA LEU A 72 -13.96 13.08 -17.52
C LEU A 72 -13.99 14.22 -16.51
N VAL A 73 -13.66 13.96 -15.24
CA VAL A 73 -13.72 15.00 -14.20
C VAL A 73 -12.68 16.10 -14.45
N LEU A 74 -11.51 15.77 -14.98
CA LEU A 74 -10.48 16.74 -15.30
C LEU A 74 -10.90 17.64 -16.47
N ILE A 75 -11.39 17.06 -17.57
CA ILE A 75 -11.82 17.81 -18.76
C ILE A 75 -13.04 18.69 -18.43
N ILE A 76 -14.09 18.10 -17.83
CA ILE A 76 -15.32 18.82 -17.49
C ILE A 76 -15.04 19.89 -16.44
N GLY A 77 -14.27 19.54 -15.40
CA GLY A 77 -13.92 20.46 -14.33
C GLY A 77 -13.09 21.66 -14.80
N ILE A 78 -12.28 21.53 -15.86
CA ILE A 78 -11.59 22.67 -16.49
C ILE A 78 -12.55 23.46 -17.39
N TYR A 79 -13.27 22.78 -18.28
CA TYR A 79 -14.09 23.40 -19.33
C TYR A 79 -15.29 24.16 -18.76
N LYS A 80 -15.98 23.58 -17.76
CA LYS A 80 -17.19 24.16 -17.16
C LYS A 80 -16.92 25.12 -16.01
N PHE A 81 -15.67 25.28 -15.57
CA PHE A 81 -15.35 26.15 -14.44
C PHE A 81 -15.66 27.63 -14.75
N LYS A 82 -16.64 28.20 -14.05
CA LYS A 82 -17.04 29.62 -14.18
C LYS A 82 -16.53 30.52 -13.03
N GLY A 83 -15.79 29.96 -12.08
CA GLY A 83 -15.25 30.69 -10.93
C GLY A 83 -13.97 31.50 -11.24
N ASN A 84 -13.20 31.80 -10.20
CA ASN A 84 -11.95 32.57 -10.33
C ASN A 84 -10.88 31.81 -11.12
N LYS A 85 -10.61 32.26 -12.36
CA LYS A 85 -9.63 31.63 -13.27
C LYS A 85 -8.20 31.63 -12.72
N THR A 86 -7.81 32.66 -11.97
CA THR A 86 -6.50 32.72 -11.31
C THR A 86 -6.32 31.57 -10.32
N LEU A 87 -7.37 31.24 -9.55
CA LEU A 87 -7.33 30.09 -8.64
C LEU A 87 -7.22 28.77 -9.41
N LEU A 88 -7.96 28.62 -10.50
CA LEU A 88 -7.86 27.43 -11.36
C LEU A 88 -6.45 27.28 -11.94
N TYR A 89 -5.84 28.35 -12.44
CA TYR A 89 -4.47 28.33 -12.94
C TYR A 89 -3.46 28.01 -11.84
N PHE A 90 -3.64 28.53 -10.63
CA PHE A 90 -2.79 28.21 -9.49
C PHE A 90 -2.86 26.71 -9.13
N ILE A 91 -4.06 26.14 -9.04
CA ILE A 91 -4.27 24.71 -8.78
C ILE A 91 -3.69 23.87 -9.92
N GLY A 92 -3.93 24.26 -11.17
CA GLY A 92 -3.40 23.58 -12.36
C GLY A 92 -1.87 23.59 -12.39
N PHE A 93 -1.26 24.75 -12.18
CA PHE A 93 0.20 24.90 -12.15
C PHE A 93 0.83 24.09 -11.01
N THR A 94 0.24 24.13 -9.82
CA THR A 94 0.70 23.33 -8.67
C THR A 94 0.60 21.84 -8.99
N SER A 95 -0.53 21.40 -9.55
CA SER A 95 -0.74 20.00 -9.97
C SER A 95 0.30 19.55 -11.00
N LEU A 96 0.59 20.40 -11.99
CA LEU A 96 1.61 20.15 -13.02
C LEU A 96 3.01 20.00 -12.40
N LEU A 97 3.38 20.85 -11.45
CA LEU A 97 4.68 20.75 -10.76
C LEU A 97 4.81 19.42 -9.99
N TYR A 98 3.77 19.01 -9.27
CA TYR A 98 3.81 17.75 -8.51
C TYR A 98 3.83 16.52 -9.42
N LEU A 99 3.06 16.51 -10.51
CA LEU A 99 3.10 15.43 -11.50
C LEU A 99 4.44 15.38 -12.24
N TYR A 100 5.02 16.54 -12.58
CA TYR A 100 6.36 16.61 -13.15
C TYR A 100 7.42 16.08 -12.17
N ALA A 101 7.37 16.49 -10.90
CA ALA A 101 8.25 15.94 -9.88
C ALA A 101 8.10 14.41 -9.78
N ALA A 102 6.87 13.90 -9.69
CA ALA A 102 6.61 12.46 -9.63
C ALA A 102 7.14 11.70 -10.87
N SER A 103 7.13 12.32 -12.05
CA SER A 103 7.67 11.70 -13.28
C SER A 103 9.19 11.50 -13.26
N ASN A 104 9.91 12.28 -12.45
CA ASN A 104 11.38 12.22 -12.35
C ASN A 104 11.88 11.20 -11.31
N TYR A 105 11.05 10.83 -10.33
CA TYR A 105 11.42 9.87 -9.27
C TYR A 105 10.80 8.50 -9.52
N ASP A 106 11.55 7.63 -10.18
CA ASP A 106 11.17 6.23 -10.41
C ASP A 106 11.48 5.35 -9.20
N GLY A 107 10.60 4.42 -8.87
CA GLY A 107 10.81 3.40 -7.83
C GLY A 107 10.88 3.90 -6.38
N ILE A 108 11.06 5.21 -6.14
CA ILE A 108 11.04 5.77 -4.79
C ILE A 108 9.63 6.28 -4.49
N TYR A 109 8.90 5.50 -3.70
CA TYR A 109 7.60 5.87 -3.16
C TYR A 109 7.75 6.96 -2.10
N PHE A 110 8.16 8.16 -2.49
CA PHE A 110 8.00 9.34 -1.65
C PHE A 110 6.49 9.66 -1.60
N ILE A 111 5.84 9.09 -0.59
CA ILE A 111 4.42 9.26 -0.27
C ILE A 111 4.03 10.75 -0.34
N HIS A 112 4.91 11.64 0.12
CA HIS A 112 4.68 13.08 0.18
C HIS A 112 4.37 13.75 -1.17
N TYR A 113 5.06 13.37 -2.26
CA TYR A 113 4.79 13.98 -3.58
C TYR A 113 3.53 13.41 -4.25
N LYS A 114 3.21 12.14 -3.97
CA LYS A 114 2.07 11.45 -4.56
C LYS A 114 0.74 11.81 -3.88
N LEU A 115 0.75 12.17 -2.59
CA LEU A 115 -0.46 12.54 -1.84
C LEU A 115 -1.21 13.75 -2.43
N ILE A 116 -0.49 14.77 -2.92
CA ILE A 116 -1.14 15.95 -3.52
C ILE A 116 -1.80 15.60 -4.86
N ILE A 117 -1.17 14.72 -5.63
CA ILE A 117 -1.74 14.21 -6.90
C ILE A 117 -3.06 13.50 -6.64
N LEU A 118 -3.18 12.77 -5.52
CA LEU A 118 -4.43 12.11 -5.15
C LEU A 118 -5.58 13.10 -4.94
N LEU A 119 -5.33 14.36 -4.56
CA LEU A 119 -6.40 15.34 -4.36
C LEU A 119 -6.96 15.91 -5.67
N ILE A 120 -6.23 15.79 -6.78
CA ILE A 120 -6.63 16.36 -8.08
C ILE A 120 -8.02 15.86 -8.50
N PRO A 121 -8.31 14.54 -8.54
CA PRO A 121 -9.63 14.07 -8.95
C PRO A 121 -10.77 14.52 -8.04
N ILE A 122 -10.54 14.68 -6.73
CA ILE A 122 -11.56 15.17 -5.79
C ILE A 122 -11.92 16.62 -6.10
N ILE A 123 -10.91 17.47 -6.29
CA ILE A 123 -11.11 18.88 -6.62
C ILE A 123 -11.88 18.98 -7.94
N PHE A 124 -11.40 18.31 -9.00
CA PHE A 124 -12.01 18.40 -10.32
C PHE A 124 -13.38 17.73 -10.43
N ALA A 125 -13.65 16.67 -9.66
CA ALA A 125 -15.00 16.10 -9.55
C ALA A 125 -15.96 17.10 -8.88
N SER A 126 -15.52 17.77 -7.81
CA SER A 126 -16.31 18.80 -7.13
C SER A 126 -16.61 19.98 -8.05
N LEU A 127 -15.60 20.46 -8.79
CA LEU A 127 -15.78 21.52 -9.79
C LEU A 127 -16.72 21.08 -10.92
N SER A 128 -16.57 19.85 -11.42
CA SER A 128 -17.45 19.32 -12.46
C SER A 128 -18.90 19.33 -12.00
N LEU A 129 -19.20 18.77 -10.83
CA LEU A 129 -20.56 18.69 -10.29
C LEU A 129 -21.14 20.06 -9.93
N ALA A 130 -20.32 21.03 -9.52
CA ALA A 130 -20.78 22.37 -9.17
C ALA A 130 -21.24 23.22 -10.36
N TYR A 131 -20.75 22.93 -11.58
CA TYR A 131 -21.00 23.75 -12.76
C TYR A 131 -21.78 23.03 -13.88
N LEU A 132 -22.09 21.74 -13.74
CA LEU A 132 -22.98 21.01 -14.64
C LEU A 132 -24.45 21.37 -14.36
N ASP A 133 -25.21 21.61 -15.42
CA ASP A 133 -26.62 21.96 -15.38
C ASP A 133 -27.49 20.72 -15.59
N ILE A 134 -28.14 20.27 -14.53
CA ILE A 134 -29.01 19.07 -14.52
C ILE A 134 -30.23 19.24 -15.46
N SER A 135 -30.63 20.47 -15.78
CA SER A 135 -31.75 20.71 -16.69
C SER A 135 -31.43 20.32 -18.14
N GLN A 136 -30.15 20.32 -18.54
CA GLN A 136 -29.73 19.94 -19.88
C GLN A 136 -29.51 18.44 -19.97
N LYS A 137 -30.19 17.75 -20.91
CA LYS A 137 -30.14 16.28 -21.05
C LYS A 137 -28.72 15.71 -21.11
N GLY A 138 -27.81 16.35 -21.86
CA GLY A 138 -26.43 15.88 -21.99
C GLY A 138 -25.63 16.02 -20.70
N GLU A 139 -25.73 17.17 -20.03
CA GLU A 139 -25.05 17.43 -18.76
C GLU A 139 -25.62 16.59 -17.61
N ASN A 140 -26.91 16.29 -17.66
CA ASN A 140 -27.57 15.39 -16.72
C ASN A 140 -26.98 13.96 -16.79
N ILE A 141 -26.78 13.43 -18.01
CA ILE A 141 -26.14 12.11 -18.19
C ILE A 141 -24.72 12.11 -17.63
N ILE A 142 -23.93 13.15 -17.92
CA ILE A 142 -22.56 13.30 -17.41
C ILE A 142 -22.56 13.37 -15.87
N THR A 143 -23.50 14.09 -15.29
CA THR A 143 -23.66 14.22 -13.83
C THR A 143 -23.91 12.86 -13.20
N TYR A 144 -24.87 12.08 -13.72
CA TYR A 144 -25.15 10.73 -13.22
C TYR A 144 -23.97 9.78 -13.42
N LEU A 145 -23.22 9.91 -14.51
CA LEU A 145 -22.01 9.11 -14.74
C LEU A 145 -20.93 9.41 -13.68
N ILE A 146 -20.66 10.69 -13.40
CA ILE A 146 -19.69 11.10 -12.37
C ILE A 146 -20.13 10.59 -10.99
N ILE A 147 -21.39 10.79 -10.61
CA ILE A 147 -21.93 10.32 -9.33
C ILE A 147 -21.86 8.79 -9.24
N GLY A 148 -22.23 8.08 -10.31
CA GLY A 148 -22.14 6.63 -10.38
C GLY A 148 -20.71 6.12 -10.18
N CYS A 149 -19.72 6.75 -10.82
CA CYS A 149 -18.31 6.44 -10.62
C CYS A 149 -17.84 6.73 -9.19
N ILE A 150 -18.30 7.80 -8.55
CA ILE A 150 -17.98 8.11 -7.15
C ILE A 150 -18.55 7.04 -6.22
N ILE A 151 -19.83 6.68 -6.38
CA ILE A 151 -20.46 5.62 -5.58
C ILE A 151 -19.72 4.29 -5.79
N PHE A 152 -19.38 3.97 -7.03
CA PHE A 152 -18.63 2.76 -7.35
C PHE A 152 -17.24 2.74 -6.70
N SER A 153 -16.53 3.87 -6.73
CA SER A 153 -15.26 4.07 -6.04
C SER A 153 -15.38 3.84 -4.52
N ILE A 154 -16.44 4.37 -3.90
CA ILE A 154 -16.73 4.18 -2.48
C ILE A 154 -16.95 2.69 -2.19
N VAL A 155 -17.79 2.01 -2.97
CA VAL A 155 -18.08 0.58 -2.77
C VAL A 155 -16.83 -0.29 -2.89
N ILE A 156 -15.97 -0.02 -3.88
CA ILE A 156 -14.71 -0.75 -4.05
C ILE A 156 -13.78 -0.53 -2.85
N ASN A 157 -13.61 0.72 -2.41
CA ASN A 157 -12.77 1.03 -1.26
C ASN A 157 -13.31 0.43 0.04
N LEU A 158 -14.62 0.48 0.27
CA LEU A 158 -15.25 -0.20 1.41
C LEU A 158 -15.04 -1.72 1.37
N LYS A 159 -15.06 -2.33 0.18
CA LYS A 159 -14.75 -3.76 0.02
C LYS A 159 -13.30 -4.06 0.39
N LEU A 160 -12.36 -3.19 0.03
CA LEU A 160 -10.95 -3.31 0.42
C LEU A 160 -10.78 -3.15 1.95
N ASP A 161 -11.45 -2.18 2.55
CA ASP A 161 -11.44 -1.99 4.01
C ASP A 161 -12.01 -3.19 4.74
N TYR A 162 -13.15 -3.71 4.27
CA TYR A 162 -13.74 -4.95 4.80
C TYR A 162 -12.77 -6.12 4.71
N LYS A 163 -12.04 -6.25 3.59
CA LYS A 163 -11.02 -7.29 3.39
C LYS A 163 -9.83 -7.11 4.35
N TYR A 164 -9.45 -5.88 4.65
CA TYR A 164 -8.42 -5.58 5.64
C TYR A 164 -8.87 -5.93 7.06
N LEU A 165 -10.09 -5.56 7.43
CA LEU A 165 -10.67 -5.93 8.73
C LEU A 165 -10.83 -7.44 8.86
N SER A 166 -11.33 -8.11 7.83
CA SER A 166 -11.50 -9.57 7.86
C SER A 166 -10.14 -10.29 7.98
N SER A 167 -9.09 -9.76 7.35
CA SER A 167 -7.72 -10.29 7.48
C SER A 167 -7.18 -10.28 8.92
N LYS A 168 -7.72 -9.41 9.78
CA LYS A 168 -7.29 -9.23 11.16
C LYS A 168 -8.24 -9.84 12.19
N TYR A 169 -9.53 -9.84 11.92
CA TYR A 169 -10.55 -10.13 12.93
C TYR A 169 -11.50 -11.28 12.57
N ALA A 170 -11.53 -11.76 11.33
CA ALA A 170 -12.39 -12.88 10.97
C ALA A 170 -11.89 -14.22 11.56
N LYS A 171 -12.70 -15.28 11.47
CA LYS A 171 -12.26 -16.64 11.82
C LYS A 171 -11.08 -17.10 10.96
N GLN A 172 -11.10 -16.76 9.67
CA GLN A 172 -10.03 -17.04 8.70
C GLN A 172 -9.10 -15.83 8.58
N ARG A 173 -8.35 -15.55 9.65
CA ARG A 173 -7.47 -14.37 9.75
C ARG A 173 -6.00 -14.73 9.67
N LEU A 174 -5.19 -13.73 9.36
CA LEU A 174 -3.75 -13.80 9.46
C LEU A 174 -3.31 -13.85 10.92
N MET A 175 -2.14 -14.47 11.14
CA MET A 175 -1.51 -14.50 12.45
C MET A 175 -1.07 -13.10 12.87
N THR A 176 -1.46 -12.68 14.07
CA THR A 176 -1.11 -11.39 14.67
C THR A 176 0.12 -11.53 15.58
N PRO A 177 0.77 -10.42 15.96
CA PRO A 177 1.85 -10.46 16.95
C PRO A 177 1.45 -11.11 18.29
N ALA A 178 0.19 -10.95 18.72
CA ALA A 178 -0.30 -11.57 19.95
C ALA A 178 -0.33 -13.10 19.85
N ASP A 179 -0.73 -13.65 18.70
CA ASP A 179 -0.71 -15.10 18.47
C ASP A 179 0.72 -15.64 18.48
N ILE A 180 1.68 -14.90 17.91
CA ILE A 180 3.11 -15.27 17.95
C ILE A 180 3.61 -15.32 19.39
N VAL A 181 3.28 -14.31 20.21
CA VAL A 181 3.62 -14.29 21.65
C VAL A 181 3.04 -15.51 22.38
N GLN A 182 1.77 -15.84 22.12
CA GLN A 182 1.11 -17.00 22.72
C GLN A 182 1.81 -18.31 22.33
N ILE A 183 2.21 -18.45 21.07
CA ILE A 183 2.97 -19.61 20.58
C ILE A 183 4.35 -19.67 21.26
N PHE A 184 5.08 -18.57 21.28
CA PHE A 184 6.43 -18.49 21.87
C PHE A 184 6.44 -18.83 23.37
N ASN A 185 5.40 -18.42 24.11
CA ASN A 185 5.30 -18.72 25.52
C ASN A 185 5.17 -20.22 25.82
N GLN A 186 4.60 -20.98 24.89
CA GLN A 186 4.44 -22.43 24.97
C GLN A 186 5.66 -23.20 24.44
N LEU A 187 6.57 -22.54 23.72
CA LEU A 187 7.79 -23.16 23.26
C LEU A 187 8.83 -23.25 24.39
N PRO A 188 9.67 -24.31 24.39
CA PRO A 188 10.83 -24.37 25.26
C PRO A 188 11.76 -23.18 25.03
N ALA A 189 12.33 -22.65 26.11
CA ALA A 189 13.36 -21.61 26.03
C ALA A 189 14.57 -22.11 25.22
N LYS A 190 15.28 -21.19 24.56
CA LYS A 190 16.45 -21.47 23.70
C LYS A 190 16.18 -22.43 22.53
N SER A 191 14.91 -22.72 22.23
CA SER A 191 14.55 -23.54 21.08
C SER A 191 14.83 -22.82 19.75
N THR A 192 15.05 -23.60 18.70
CA THR A 192 15.26 -23.08 17.35
C THR A 192 13.93 -23.04 16.59
N ILE A 193 13.57 -21.86 16.10
CA ILE A 193 12.33 -21.61 15.35
C ILE A 193 12.66 -21.30 13.89
N CYS A 194 11.94 -21.96 13.02
CA CYS A 194 11.95 -21.76 11.59
C CYS A 194 10.72 -20.97 11.15
N THR A 195 10.95 -19.79 10.59
CA THR A 195 9.86 -18.98 10.05
C THR A 195 9.33 -19.58 8.75
N PHE A 196 8.01 -19.61 8.61
CA PHE A 196 7.37 -19.93 7.34
C PHE A 196 7.63 -18.81 6.32
N ASP A 197 8.18 -19.18 5.17
CA ASP A 197 8.35 -18.29 4.03
C ASP A 197 7.57 -18.87 2.84
N PRO A 198 6.38 -18.34 2.51
CA PRO A 198 5.59 -18.84 1.40
C PRO A 198 6.24 -18.56 0.04
N LYS A 199 7.04 -17.48 -0.07
CA LYS A 199 7.84 -17.11 -1.25
C LYS A 199 8.95 -16.16 -0.80
N PRO A 200 10.23 -16.41 -1.12
CA PRO A 200 11.33 -15.52 -0.76
C PRO A 200 11.20 -14.19 -1.51
N LEU A 201 10.45 -13.24 -0.96
CA LEU A 201 10.50 -11.84 -1.34
C LEU A 201 11.84 -11.32 -0.82
N GLY A 202 12.85 -11.30 -1.70
CA GLY A 202 14.29 -11.24 -1.40
C GLY A 202 14.84 -10.06 -0.57
N TRP A 203 13.97 -9.23 0.02
CA TRP A 203 14.32 -8.05 0.81
C TRP A 203 13.67 -7.99 2.20
N LEU A 204 12.56 -8.72 2.44
CA LEU A 204 11.85 -8.74 3.73
C LEU A 204 12.10 -10.08 4.42
N SER A 205 13.02 -10.10 5.38
CA SER A 205 13.18 -11.25 6.25
C SER A 205 12.01 -11.34 7.22
N TYR A 206 11.13 -12.34 7.01
CA TYR A 206 10.04 -12.68 7.93
C TYR A 206 10.53 -13.02 9.36
N ALA A 207 11.84 -13.16 9.58
CA ALA A 207 12.41 -13.37 10.90
C ALA A 207 12.48 -12.10 11.76
N GLN A 208 12.49 -10.89 11.18
CA GLN A 208 12.68 -9.67 11.98
C GLN A 208 11.54 -9.41 12.99
N PRO A 209 10.25 -9.55 12.61
CA PRO A 209 9.16 -9.43 13.58
C PRO A 209 9.27 -10.46 14.71
N TYR A 210 9.65 -11.70 14.39
CA TYR A 210 9.81 -12.78 15.36
C TYR A 210 10.96 -12.47 16.33
N LYS A 211 12.10 -12.01 15.81
CA LYS A 211 13.28 -11.62 16.62
C LYS A 211 12.97 -10.45 17.54
N TYR A 212 12.20 -9.47 17.05
CA TYR A 212 11.77 -8.33 17.85
C TYR A 212 10.87 -8.79 19.00
N ILE A 213 9.85 -9.61 18.71
CA ILE A 213 8.93 -10.15 19.71
C ILE A 213 9.71 -10.93 20.77
N ASP A 214 10.63 -11.81 20.37
CA ASP A 214 11.39 -12.56 21.37
C ASP A 214 12.30 -11.68 22.22
N LYS A 215 13.06 -10.78 21.59
CA LYS A 215 14.00 -9.90 22.30
C LYS A 215 13.32 -9.00 23.33
N TYR A 216 12.15 -8.44 23.01
CA TYR A 216 11.53 -7.39 23.82
C TYR A 216 10.31 -7.85 24.61
N ILE A 217 9.61 -8.92 24.18
CA ILE A 217 8.35 -9.35 24.79
C ILE A 217 8.52 -10.67 25.54
N THR A 218 8.82 -11.77 24.85
CA THR A 218 8.80 -13.11 25.47
C THR A 218 10.09 -13.48 26.19
N LYS A 219 11.23 -12.93 25.75
CA LYS A 219 12.56 -13.12 26.35
C LYS A 219 12.91 -14.60 26.56
N LYS A 220 12.55 -15.46 25.60
CA LYS A 220 12.79 -16.91 25.65
C LYS A 220 14.15 -17.29 25.05
N GLU A 221 14.88 -16.31 24.52
CA GLU A 221 16.19 -16.49 23.87
C GLU A 221 16.14 -17.47 22.69
N LEU A 222 15.08 -17.37 21.88
CA LEU A 222 14.78 -18.27 20.79
C LEU A 222 15.75 -18.02 19.61
N ASN A 223 16.25 -19.10 19.03
CA ASN A 223 17.09 -19.01 17.83
C ASN A 223 16.22 -19.00 16.56
N ILE A 224 16.02 -17.83 15.96
CA ILE A 224 15.07 -17.65 14.85
C ILE A 224 15.82 -17.69 13.50
N LEU A 225 15.55 -18.74 12.73
CA LEU A 225 16.11 -18.98 11.39
C LEU A 225 15.16 -18.47 10.30
N SER A 226 15.69 -17.61 9.43
CA SER A 226 14.90 -16.96 8.37
C SER A 226 14.61 -17.85 7.15
N LYS A 227 15.27 -19.00 7.02
CA LYS A 227 15.17 -19.86 5.82
C LYS A 227 14.80 -21.29 6.20
N ARG A 228 13.73 -21.81 5.59
CA ARG A 228 13.26 -23.19 5.79
C ARG A 228 14.29 -24.26 5.40
N LYS A 229 15.21 -23.95 4.49
CA LYS A 229 16.32 -24.85 4.10
C LYS A 229 17.33 -25.09 5.23
N LEU A 230 17.45 -24.15 6.18
CA LEU A 230 18.35 -24.27 7.33
C LEU A 230 17.72 -25.05 8.50
N CYS A 231 16.48 -25.51 8.33
CA CYS A 231 15.73 -26.19 9.38
C CYS A 231 16.06 -27.67 9.42
N GLN A 232 16.58 -28.11 10.56
CA GLN A 232 16.98 -29.48 10.85
C GLN A 232 15.96 -30.18 11.76
N SER A 233 16.15 -31.50 11.94
CA SER A 233 15.41 -32.28 12.94
C SER A 233 15.58 -31.67 14.33
N GLY A 234 14.51 -31.68 15.13
CA GLY A 234 14.48 -31.03 16.45
C GLY A 234 14.12 -29.54 16.44
N ASN A 235 14.07 -28.89 15.28
CA ASN A 235 13.63 -27.49 15.17
C ASN A 235 12.10 -27.38 15.11
N TYR A 236 11.56 -26.27 15.63
CA TYR A 236 10.14 -25.94 15.53
C TYR A 236 9.85 -25.12 14.28
N VAL A 237 8.77 -25.43 13.58
CA VAL A 237 8.27 -24.64 12.44
C VAL A 237 6.91 -24.07 12.83
N ILE A 238 6.81 -22.75 12.83
CA ILE A 238 5.52 -22.06 12.95
C ILE A 238 4.93 -21.96 11.55
N TYR A 239 3.78 -22.61 11.36
CA TYR A 239 3.13 -22.76 10.07
C TYR A 239 1.73 -22.12 10.11
N PRO A 240 1.59 -20.86 9.64
CA PRO A 240 0.29 -20.18 9.62
C PRO A 240 -0.73 -20.95 8.78
N ASN A 241 -1.97 -21.02 9.25
CA ASN A 241 -3.08 -21.60 8.49
C ASN A 241 -3.42 -20.76 7.25
N TYR A 242 -3.22 -19.44 7.35
CA TYR A 242 -3.47 -18.49 6.27
C TYR A 242 -2.26 -17.58 6.06
N TYR A 243 -2.00 -17.22 4.81
CA TYR A 243 -0.94 -16.29 4.45
C TYR A 243 -1.43 -15.24 3.45
N MET A 244 -0.77 -14.08 3.47
CA MET A 244 -1.07 -12.97 2.57
C MET A 244 -0.26 -13.13 1.27
N LEU A 245 -0.94 -13.10 0.13
CA LEU A 245 -0.35 -12.86 -1.18
C LEU A 245 -0.54 -11.39 -1.53
N GLN A 246 0.53 -10.62 -1.41
CA GLN A 246 0.57 -9.19 -1.72
C GLN A 246 1.31 -8.96 -3.04
N ARG A 247 0.82 -8.02 -3.85
CA ARG A 247 1.59 -7.44 -4.96
C ARG A 247 2.24 -6.16 -4.45
N ASN A 248 3.56 -6.14 -4.33
CA ASN A 248 4.31 -5.06 -3.68
C ASN A 248 4.64 -3.89 -4.63
N ASP A 249 4.17 -3.94 -5.86
CA ASP A 249 4.52 -2.98 -6.91
C ASP A 249 3.62 -1.73 -6.89
N HIS A 250 2.83 -1.52 -5.83
CA HIS A 250 1.81 -0.47 -5.74
C HIS A 250 1.81 0.22 -4.37
N LEU A 251 1.44 1.51 -4.35
CA LEU A 251 1.33 2.33 -3.13
C LEU A 251 0.17 1.85 -2.24
N PHE A 252 -0.93 1.41 -2.85
CA PHE A 252 -2.08 0.79 -2.18
C PHE A 252 -2.18 -0.68 -2.59
N PRO A 253 -1.49 -1.59 -1.87
CA PRO A 253 -1.41 -2.98 -2.27
C PRO A 253 -2.73 -3.71 -2.01
N ASP A 254 -3.38 -4.19 -3.06
CA ASP A 254 -4.38 -5.24 -2.92
C ASP A 254 -3.67 -6.57 -2.61
N PHE A 255 -4.28 -7.35 -1.73
CA PHE A 255 -3.72 -8.60 -1.23
C PHE A 255 -4.79 -9.67 -1.19
N THR A 256 -4.45 -10.94 -1.32
CA THR A 256 -5.39 -12.05 -1.11
C THR A 256 -4.93 -12.90 0.05
N ILE A 257 -5.88 -13.39 0.84
CA ILE A 257 -5.60 -14.37 1.88
C ILE A 257 -5.79 -15.74 1.26
N LYS A 258 -4.77 -16.59 1.37
CA LYS A 258 -4.85 -17.99 0.95
C LYS A 258 -4.61 -18.90 2.13
N GLU A 259 -5.30 -20.04 2.11
CA GLU A 259 -5.02 -21.13 3.02
C GLU A 259 -3.68 -21.77 2.66
N ASN A 260 -2.92 -22.10 3.70
CA ASN A 260 -1.63 -22.74 3.57
C ASN A 260 -1.82 -24.26 3.51
N GLN A 261 -1.17 -24.91 2.55
CA GLN A 261 -1.25 -26.37 2.41
C GLN A 261 -0.49 -27.08 3.54
N LEU A 262 -0.79 -28.35 3.80
CA LEU A 262 -0.13 -29.08 4.89
C LEU A 262 1.40 -29.18 4.71
N LEU A 263 2.13 -29.21 5.83
CA LEU A 263 3.58 -29.34 5.83
C LEU A 263 4.02 -30.72 5.31
N HIS A 264 4.56 -30.79 4.09
CA HIS A 264 5.04 -32.06 3.48
C HIS A 264 6.30 -32.69 4.12
N LYS A 265 6.90 -32.09 5.16
CA LYS A 265 8.08 -32.66 5.84
C LYS A 265 7.66 -33.59 6.98
N LYS A 266 8.43 -34.67 7.20
CA LYS A 266 8.27 -35.55 8.37
C LYS A 266 8.35 -34.71 9.64
N SER A 267 7.26 -34.69 10.39
CA SER A 267 7.10 -33.81 11.54
C SER A 267 6.04 -34.36 12.48
N THR A 268 6.02 -33.84 13.70
CA THR A 268 4.93 -34.06 14.66
C THR A 268 4.31 -32.74 15.04
N LEU A 269 2.98 -32.71 15.11
CA LEU A 269 2.26 -31.56 15.62
C LEU A 269 2.62 -31.36 17.10
N PHE A 270 3.14 -30.18 17.44
CA PHE A 270 3.49 -29.79 18.79
C PHE A 270 2.38 -28.95 19.43
N LEU A 271 1.88 -27.96 18.70
CA LEU A 271 0.83 -27.06 19.13
C LEU A 271 -0.07 -26.71 17.95
N GLU A 272 -1.38 -26.69 18.19
CA GLU A 272 -2.37 -26.18 17.23
C GLU A 272 -3.10 -25.00 17.85
N THR A 273 -3.21 -23.92 17.08
CA THR A 273 -3.96 -22.72 17.43
C THR A 273 -4.97 -22.44 16.31
N PRO A 274 -5.98 -21.57 16.53
CA PRO A 274 -6.93 -21.22 15.48
C PRO A 274 -6.29 -20.65 14.20
N VAL A 275 -5.10 -20.05 14.30
CA VAL A 275 -4.44 -19.33 13.19
C VAL A 275 -3.14 -19.97 12.69
N ALA A 276 -2.58 -20.93 13.42
CA ALA A 276 -1.32 -21.56 13.05
C ALA A 276 -1.14 -22.94 13.70
N LYS A 277 -0.37 -23.79 13.02
CA LYS A 277 0.13 -25.07 13.51
C LYS A 277 1.63 -24.96 13.76
N VAL A 278 2.08 -25.51 14.87
CA VAL A 278 3.49 -25.59 15.22
C VAL A 278 3.93 -27.04 15.12
N TYR A 279 4.94 -27.28 14.29
CA TYR A 279 5.45 -28.62 14.04
C TYR A 279 6.87 -28.76 14.60
N LEU A 280 7.15 -29.88 15.25
CA LEU A 280 8.50 -30.33 15.55
C LEU A 280 9.01 -31.17 14.37
N LEU A 281 10.12 -30.79 13.77
CA LEU A 281 10.72 -31.53 12.66
C LEU A 281 11.39 -32.81 13.14
N LYS A 282 11.22 -33.89 12.37
CA LYS A 282 11.85 -35.20 12.59
C LYS A 282 12.98 -35.45 11.61
#